data_AF-A0A1F8FNC3-F1
#
_entry.id   AF-A0A1F8FNC3-F1
#
_cell.length_a   1.000
_cell.length_b   1.000
_cell.length_c   1.000
_cell.angle_alpha   90.00
_cell.angle_beta   90.00
_cell.angle_gamma   90.00
#
_symmetry.space_group_name_H-M   'P 1'
#
loop_
_entity.id
_entity.type
_entity.pdbx_description
1 polymer ?
#
loop_
_entity_poly.entity_id
_entity_poly.type
_entity_poly.pdbx_seq_one_letter_code
_entity_poly.pdbx_strand_id
1 'polypeptide(L)'
;MFRKESPVQKIARLTSNQFPSLSTSGTNVDQLIRFVLAKRSALESAKRKKADPGNDARDVSMTSGLLKTLSNKALGEIADLGRSDIHRRLQEKTYPFSRLNKKTRETLLYLPNSWVRDGAVWQLNLRKQYVAN
;
A
#
# COMPACT_ATOMS: atom_id res chain seq x y z
N MET A 1 -31.27 9.72 -37.08
CA MET A 1 -30.16 9.85 -36.10
C MET A 1 -30.42 8.90 -34.94
N PHE A 2 -29.67 7.79 -34.82
CA PHE A 2 -29.77 6.91 -33.64
C PHE A 2 -28.94 7.48 -32.49
N ARG A 3 -29.58 7.93 -31.41
CA ARG A 3 -28.87 8.34 -30.20
C ARG A 3 -28.18 7.11 -29.59
N LYS A 4 -26.85 7.14 -29.46
CA LYS A 4 -26.09 6.08 -28.78
C LYS A 4 -26.50 6.04 -27.31
N GLU A 5 -27.00 4.89 -26.86
CA GLU A 5 -27.38 4.62 -25.48
C GLU A 5 -26.14 4.77 -24.56
N SER A 6 -26.26 5.52 -23.46
CA SER A 6 -25.14 5.64 -22.51
C SER A 6 -24.93 4.33 -21.74
N PRO A 7 -23.72 4.04 -21.23
CA PRO A 7 -23.45 2.82 -20.47
C PRO A 7 -24.39 2.63 -19.27
N VAL A 8 -24.74 3.72 -18.57
CA VAL A 8 -25.67 3.69 -17.43
C VAL A 8 -27.08 3.33 -17.90
N GLN A 9 -27.55 3.94 -19.00
CA GLN A 9 -28.86 3.63 -19.58
C GLN A 9 -28.93 2.18 -20.08
N LYS A 10 -27.86 1.68 -20.69
CA LYS A 10 -27.77 0.28 -21.14
C LYS A 10 -27.84 -0.69 -19.96
N ILE A 11 -27.12 -0.42 -18.88
CA ILE A 11 -27.18 -1.24 -17.66
C ILE A 11 -28.58 -1.14 -17.06
N ALA A 12 -29.15 0.05 -16.93
CA ALA A 12 -30.49 0.25 -16.38
C ALA A 12 -31.55 -0.52 -17.18
N ARG A 13 -31.48 -0.49 -18.51
CA ARG A 13 -32.38 -1.25 -19.37
C ARG A 13 -32.22 -2.75 -19.20
N LEU A 14 -30.98 -3.26 -19.18
CA LEU A 14 -30.73 -4.69 -18.96
C LEU A 14 -31.19 -5.15 -17.57
N THR A 15 -30.94 -4.35 -16.54
CA THR A 15 -31.35 -4.62 -15.15
C THR A 15 -32.86 -4.61 -15.01
N SER A 16 -33.57 -3.64 -15.59
CA SER A 16 -35.04 -3.59 -15.58
C SER A 16 -35.67 -4.73 -16.37
N ASN A 17 -35.07 -5.14 -17.49
CA ASN A 17 -35.53 -6.29 -18.27
C ASN A 17 -35.37 -7.62 -17.51
N GLN A 18 -34.29 -7.76 -16.74
CA GLN A 18 -33.99 -8.97 -15.99
C GLN A 18 -34.73 -9.03 -14.64
N PHE A 19 -35.01 -7.86 -14.04
CA PHE A 19 -35.68 -7.73 -12.76
C PHE A 19 -36.86 -6.74 -12.86
N PRO A 20 -38.01 -7.18 -13.42
CA PRO A 20 -39.17 -6.31 -13.64
C PRO A 20 -39.72 -5.67 -12.36
N SER A 21 -39.52 -6.31 -11.21
CA SER A 21 -39.91 -5.80 -9.89
C SER A 21 -39.26 -4.46 -9.54
N LEU A 22 -38.10 -4.15 -10.11
CA LEU A 22 -37.41 -2.88 -9.90
C LEU A 22 -38.09 -1.71 -10.63
N SER A 23 -38.82 -1.99 -11.72
CA SER A 23 -39.58 -0.98 -12.46
C SER A 23 -40.90 -0.61 -11.76
N THR A 24 -41.51 -1.55 -11.03
CA THR A 24 -42.76 -1.34 -10.29
C THR A 24 -42.58 -0.71 -8.91
N SER A 25 -41.36 -0.72 -8.36
CA SER A 25 -41.06 -0.27 -6.99
C SER A 25 -40.88 1.26 -6.84
N GLY A 26 -41.10 2.06 -7.89
CA GLY A 26 -40.78 3.50 -7.85
C GLY A 26 -39.29 3.82 -7.64
N THR A 27 -38.42 2.82 -7.74
CA THR A 27 -36.98 2.95 -7.52
C THR A 27 -36.33 3.54 -8.76
N ASN A 28 -35.57 4.62 -8.62
CA ASN A 28 -34.82 5.20 -9.72
C ASN A 28 -33.56 4.36 -9.99
N VAL A 29 -33.73 3.33 -10.82
CA VAL A 29 -32.67 2.36 -11.18
C VAL A 29 -31.43 3.05 -11.77
N ASP A 30 -31.60 4.15 -12.52
CA ASP A 30 -30.49 4.94 -13.06
C ASP A 30 -29.64 5.56 -11.95
N GLN A 31 -30.27 6.16 -10.94
CA GLN A 31 -29.58 6.71 -9.76
C GLN A 31 -28.87 5.62 -8.96
N LEU A 32 -29.51 4.46 -8.78
CA LEU A 32 -28.91 3.34 -8.06
C LEU A 32 -27.65 2.82 -8.77
N ILE A 33 -27.70 2.67 -10.09
CA ILE A 33 -26.54 2.24 -10.88
C ILE A 33 -25.42 3.28 -10.81
N ARG A 34 -25.73 4.58 -10.93
CA ARG A 34 -24.73 5.64 -10.78
C ARG A 34 -24.08 5.60 -9.41
N PHE A 35 -24.85 5.39 -8.35
CA PHE A 35 -24.34 5.27 -6.98
C PHE A 35 -23.39 4.08 -6.84
N VAL A 36 -23.80 2.89 -7.32
CA VAL A 36 -22.97 1.68 -7.26
C VAL A 36 -21.67 1.85 -8.05
N LEU A 37 -21.73 2.41 -9.25
CA LEU A 37 -20.54 2.69 -10.07
C LEU A 37 -19.61 3.70 -9.40
N ALA A 38 -20.16 4.77 -8.81
CA ALA A 38 -19.38 5.76 -8.08
C ALA A 38 -18.69 5.15 -6.86
N LYS A 39 -19.38 4.31 -6.08
CA LYS A 39 -18.79 3.61 -4.93
C LYS A 39 -17.69 2.63 -5.35
N ARG A 40 -17.88 1.90 -6.45
CA ARG A 40 -16.86 1.01 -7.01
C ARG A 40 -15.63 1.78 -7.47
N SER A 41 -15.81 2.90 -8.17
CA SER A 41 -14.72 3.78 -8.59
C SER A 41 -13.94 4.36 -7.39
N ALA A 42 -14.64 4.80 -6.35
CA ALA A 42 -14.03 5.28 -5.12
C ALA A 42 -13.22 4.18 -4.40
N LEU A 43 -13.75 2.95 -4.34
CA LEU A 43 -13.05 1.80 -3.77
C LEU A 43 -11.79 1.46 -4.57
N GLU A 44 -11.87 1.44 -5.90
CA GLU A 44 -10.72 1.19 -6.77
C GLU A 44 -9.68 2.32 -6.66
N SER A 45 -10.12 3.56 -6.53
CA SER A 45 -9.24 4.70 -6.29
C SER A 45 -8.55 4.61 -4.91
N ALA A 46 -9.25 4.16 -3.87
CA ALA A 46 -8.67 3.94 -2.55
C ALA A 46 -7.67 2.77 -2.55
N LYS A 47 -7.95 1.68 -3.29
CA LYS A 47 -7.00 0.58 -3.48
C LYS A 47 -5.75 1.05 -4.23
N ARG A 48 -5.91 1.85 -5.28
CA ARG A 48 -4.78 2.44 -6.03
C ARG A 48 -3.94 3.37 -5.16
N LYS A 49 -4.56 4.19 -4.30
CA LYS A 49 -3.84 5.04 -3.34
C LYS A 49 -3.05 4.24 -2.29
N LYS A 50 -3.54 3.06 -1.87
CA LYS A 50 -2.79 2.15 -0.99
C LYS A 50 -1.65 1.43 -1.70
N ALA A 51 -1.69 1.34 -3.02
CA ALA A 51 -0.67 0.72 -3.87
C ALA A 51 0.16 1.78 -4.63
N ASP A 52 0.11 3.04 -4.19
CA ASP A 52 0.78 4.15 -4.86
C ASP A 52 2.29 4.08 -4.55
N PRO A 53 3.14 3.75 -5.54
CA PRO A 53 4.57 3.53 -5.31
C PRO A 53 5.28 4.79 -4.79
N GLY A 54 4.71 5.97 -5.04
CA GLY A 54 5.24 7.26 -4.57
C GLY A 54 5.09 7.47 -3.05
N ASN A 55 4.07 6.85 -2.44
CA ASN A 55 3.94 6.88 -0.98
C ASN A 55 4.88 5.85 -0.34
N ASP A 56 4.95 4.64 -0.91
CA ASP A 56 5.87 3.59 -0.46
C ASP A 56 7.34 4.03 -0.55
N ALA A 57 7.75 4.75 -1.60
CA ALA A 57 9.14 5.23 -1.72
C ALA A 57 9.51 6.26 -0.65
N ARG A 58 8.58 7.15 -0.27
CA ARG A 58 8.82 8.14 0.80
C ARG A 58 8.91 7.46 2.16
N ASP A 59 8.03 6.52 2.43
CA ASP A 59 8.00 5.76 3.67
C ASP A 59 9.21 4.82 3.81
N VAL A 60 9.65 4.21 2.71
CA VAL A 60 10.90 3.43 2.63
C VAL A 60 12.12 4.32 2.83
N SER A 61 12.15 5.52 2.23
CA SER A 61 13.22 6.50 2.42
C SER A 61 13.31 6.99 3.88
N MET A 62 12.16 7.28 4.52
CA MET A 62 12.11 7.60 5.94
C MET A 62 12.64 6.44 6.80
N THR A 63 12.24 5.21 6.47
CA THR A 63 12.68 4.00 7.18
C THR A 63 14.19 3.76 6.99
N SER A 64 14.73 4.01 5.79
CA SER A 64 16.18 4.02 5.52
C SER A 64 16.91 4.98 6.45
N GLY A 65 16.36 6.18 6.67
CA GLY A 65 16.91 7.18 7.59
C GLY A 65 16.99 6.71 9.05
N LEU A 66 16.04 5.88 9.49
CA LEU A 66 16.06 5.26 10.83
C LEU A 66 17.16 4.20 10.97
N LEU A 67 17.52 3.53 9.88
CA LEU A 67 18.52 2.46 9.84
C LEU A 67 19.94 2.97 9.54
N LYS A 68 20.10 4.26 9.23
CA LYS A 68 21.37 4.85 8.76
C LYS A 68 22.58 4.64 9.68
N THR A 69 22.37 4.39 10.97
CA THR A 69 23.43 4.18 11.96
C THR A 69 23.97 2.75 11.97
N LEU A 70 23.27 1.81 11.32
CA LEU A 70 23.68 0.42 11.23
C LEU A 70 24.83 0.23 10.23
N SER A 71 25.69 -0.75 10.50
CA SER A 71 26.76 -1.13 9.56
C SER A 71 26.17 -1.80 8.30
N ASN A 72 26.95 -1.84 7.21
CA ASN A 72 26.52 -2.52 5.98
C ASN A 72 26.17 -3.99 6.24
N LYS A 73 26.92 -4.67 7.10
CA LYS A 73 26.61 -6.05 7.51
C LYS A 73 25.25 -6.15 8.19
N ALA A 74 24.97 -5.27 9.15
CA ALA A 74 23.68 -5.25 9.84
C ALA A 74 22.50 -4.94 8.89
N LEU A 75 22.70 -4.03 7.94
CA LEU A 75 21.69 -3.73 6.91
C LEU A 75 21.47 -4.91 5.96
N GLY A 76 22.54 -5.60 5.57
CA GLY A 76 22.47 -6.82 4.76
C GLY A 76 21.67 -7.91 5.45
N GLU A 77 21.95 -8.15 6.73
CA GLU A 77 21.17 -9.11 7.52
C GLU A 77 19.70 -8.72 7.59
N ILE A 78 19.34 -7.45 7.78
CA ILE A 78 17.93 -7.02 7.75
C ILE A 78 17.28 -7.30 6.39
N ALA A 79 18.00 -7.07 5.29
CA ALA A 79 17.49 -7.34 3.94
C ALA A 79 17.18 -8.82 3.72
N ASP A 80 17.96 -9.70 4.34
CA ASP A 80 17.85 -11.16 4.23
C ASP A 80 16.88 -11.79 5.25
N LEU A 81 16.40 -11.02 6.25
CA LEU A 81 15.47 -11.54 7.25
C LEU A 81 14.08 -11.83 6.67
N GLY A 82 13.50 -12.96 7.11
CA GLY A 82 12.09 -13.26 6.89
C GLY A 82 11.17 -12.25 7.61
N ARG A 83 9.97 -12.04 7.05
CA ARG A 83 9.00 -11.07 7.60
C ARG A 83 8.70 -11.29 9.09
N SER A 84 8.60 -12.53 9.53
CA SER A 84 8.29 -12.88 10.93
C SER A 84 9.46 -12.60 11.89
N ASP A 85 10.71 -12.68 11.39
CA ASP A 85 11.89 -12.50 12.23
C ASP A 85 12.21 -11.04 12.52
N ILE A 86 11.87 -10.12 11.61
CA ILE A 86 12.09 -8.68 11.83
C ILE A 86 11.37 -8.21 13.10
N HIS A 87 10.08 -8.53 13.20
CA HIS A 87 9.28 -8.12 14.35
C HIS A 87 9.77 -8.74 15.65
N ARG A 88 10.01 -10.06 15.64
CA ARG A 88 10.55 -10.79 16.79
C ARG A 88 11.87 -10.19 17.28
N ARG A 89 12.82 -9.93 16.38
CA ARG A 89 14.14 -9.40 16.74
C ARG A 89 14.09 -7.95 17.21
N LEU A 90 13.15 -7.15 16.70
CA LEU A 90 12.89 -5.80 17.20
C LEU A 90 12.35 -5.84 18.64
N GLN A 91 11.42 -6.75 18.95
CA GLN A 91 10.85 -6.94 20.30
C GLN A 91 11.89 -7.48 21.29
N GLU A 92 12.59 -8.55 20.90
CA GLU A 92 13.62 -9.22 21.71
C GLU A 92 14.92 -8.41 21.81
N LYS A 93 15.02 -7.29 21.08
CA LYS A 93 16.19 -6.40 21.06
C LYS A 93 17.47 -7.13 20.65
N THR A 94 17.36 -8.08 19.71
CA THR A 94 18.47 -8.90 19.24
C THR A 94 19.14 -8.30 18.01
N TYR A 95 20.31 -8.81 17.66
CA TYR A 95 21.03 -8.39 16.45
C TYR A 95 20.15 -8.66 15.20
N PRO A 96 20.07 -7.73 14.23
CA PRO A 96 20.85 -6.47 14.08
C PRO A 96 20.28 -5.24 14.80
N PHE A 97 19.04 -5.30 15.28
CA PHE A 97 18.33 -4.15 15.87
C PHE A 97 18.83 -3.75 17.25
N SER A 98 19.57 -4.62 17.95
CA SER A 98 20.21 -4.33 19.24
C SER A 98 21.12 -3.08 19.22
N ARG A 99 21.64 -2.72 18.05
CA ARG A 99 22.52 -1.57 17.82
C ARG A 99 21.76 -0.24 17.66
N LEU A 100 20.43 -0.27 17.57
CA LEU A 100 19.60 0.93 17.46
C LEU A 100 19.23 1.47 18.84
N ASN A 101 19.05 2.79 18.92
CA ASN A 101 18.53 3.40 20.13
C ASN A 101 17.06 2.98 20.39
N LYS A 102 16.59 3.16 21.63
CA LYS A 102 15.24 2.76 22.05
C LYS A 102 14.14 3.38 21.17
N LYS A 103 14.18 4.69 20.97
CA LYS A 103 13.17 5.44 20.19
C LYS A 103 13.06 4.92 18.75
N THR A 104 14.19 4.71 18.08
CA THR A 104 14.24 4.19 16.72
C THR A 104 13.64 2.78 16.63
N ARG A 105 13.96 1.88 17.58
CA ARG A 105 13.36 0.53 17.59
C ARG A 105 11.86 0.56 17.81
N GLU A 106 11.39 1.39 18.74
CA GLU A 106 9.97 1.57 19.00
C GLU A 106 9.25 2.08 17.75
N THR A 107 9.82 3.06 17.05
CA THR A 107 9.27 3.51 15.76
C THR A 107 9.22 2.36 14.74
N LEU A 108 10.31 1.59 14.58
CA LEU A 108 10.35 0.47 13.63
C LEU A 108 9.35 -0.65 13.96
N LEU A 109 9.03 -0.87 15.24
CA LEU A 109 8.03 -1.87 15.65
C LEU A 109 6.62 -1.57 15.15
N TYR A 110 6.28 -0.30 14.94
CA TYR A 110 4.98 0.13 14.43
C TYR A 110 4.93 0.19 12.89
N LEU A 111 6.06 -0.02 12.21
CA LEU A 111 6.12 0.01 10.75
C LEU A 111 5.90 -1.40 10.16
N PRO A 112 5.38 -1.48 8.92
CA PRO A 112 5.36 -2.74 8.18
C PRO A 112 6.77 -3.33 8.04
N ASN A 113 6.92 -4.64 8.30
CA ASN A 113 8.22 -5.32 8.18
C ASN A 113 8.81 -5.22 6.76
N SER A 114 7.96 -5.10 5.73
CA SER A 114 8.39 -4.83 4.36
C SER A 114 9.15 -3.51 4.25
N TRP A 115 8.67 -2.43 4.87
CA TRP A 115 9.34 -1.13 4.84
C TRP A 115 10.67 -1.16 5.57
N VAL A 116 10.77 -1.90 6.68
CA VAL A 116 12.05 -2.09 7.40
C VAL A 116 13.08 -2.78 6.50
N ARG A 117 12.66 -3.83 5.80
CA ARG A 117 13.52 -4.57 4.86
C ARG A 117 13.91 -3.71 3.66
N ASP A 118 12.93 -3.11 3.00
CA ASP A 118 13.14 -2.32 1.79
C ASP A 118 13.94 -1.04 2.11
N GLY A 119 13.76 -0.46 3.30
CA GLY A 119 14.57 0.64 3.81
C GLY A 119 16.02 0.25 4.08
N ALA A 120 16.29 -0.98 4.50
CA ALA A 120 17.66 -1.48 4.65
C ALA A 120 18.35 -1.65 3.28
N VAL A 121 17.63 -2.19 2.30
CA VAL A 121 18.11 -2.30 0.90
C VAL A 121 18.38 -0.92 0.31
N TRP A 122 17.48 0.03 0.52
CA TRP A 122 17.65 1.42 0.09
C TRP A 122 18.93 2.03 0.67
N GLN A 123 19.15 1.89 1.98
CA GLN A 123 20.33 2.43 2.66
C GLN A 123 21.63 1.81 2.13
N LEU A 124 21.63 0.51 1.81
CA LEU A 124 22.76 -0.17 1.18
C LEU A 124 23.06 0.40 -0.21
N ASN A 125 22.03 0.62 -1.02
CA ASN A 125 22.18 1.16 -2.37
C ASN A 125 22.69 2.61 -2.35
N LEU A 126 22.18 3.45 -1.43
CA LEU A 126 22.71 4.79 -1.21
C LEU A 126 24.22 4.76 -0.93
N ARG A 127 24.67 3.88 -0.01
CA ARG A 127 26.09 3.78 0.33
C ARG A 127 26.95 3.30 -0.84
N LYS A 128 26.46 2.39 -1.67
CA LYS A 128 27.17 1.96 -2.88
C LYS A 128 27.36 3.12 -3.86
N GLN A 129 26.34 3.97 -4.03
CA GLN A 129 26.43 5.14 -4.90
C GLN A 129 27.45 6.18 -4.38
N TYR A 130 27.57 6.37 -3.07
CA TYR A 130 28.56 7.29 -2.50
C TYR A 130 30.01 6.80 -2.56
N VAL A 131 30.25 5.49 -2.65
CA VAL A 131 31.61 4.92 -2.77
C VAL A 131 32.09 4.89 -4.23
N ALA A 132 31.15 4.96 -5.20
CA ALA A 132 31.45 4.95 -6.62
C ALA A 132 31.70 6.33 -7.23
N ASN A 133 31.52 7.41 -6.45
CA ASN A 133 31.82 8.81 -6.80
C ASN A 133 33.03 9.30 -5.99
#